data_AF-A0A1Y4MBJ8-F1
#
_entry.id   AF-A0A1Y4MBJ8-F1
#
_cell.length_a   1.000
_cell.length_b   1.000
_cell.length_c   1.000
_cell.angle_alpha   90.00
_cell.angle_beta   90.00
_cell.angle_gamma   90.00
#
_symmetry.space_group_name_H-M   'P 1'
#
loop_
_entity.id
_entity.type
_entity.pdbx_description
1 polymer ?
#
loop_
_entity_poly.entity_id
_entity_poly.type
_entity_poly.pdbx_seq_one_letter_code
_entity_poly.pdbx_strand_id
1 'polypeptide(L)'
;MIRFITPQEDHNLYLEQQKLLAQAEAQPGPEPLLRLALLLDFPPIADYESAIELLWQTWLQFHDARAVLLGAYTGLMEGAGIGASFSAVLQDGLSQAAPKLQACGAYLLAKQIQMWSTGKTAQATALLERSIFLCPDTVTPYLELARLRPRQRQTLLETARTKVQRVYSVAQLEGMPLEALLSPDQMIDEILGIECSEITVPEIK
;
A
#
# COMPACT_ATOMS: atom_id res chain seq x y z
N MET A 1 -18.36 -8.90 8.52
CA MET A 1 -19.45 -8.68 7.55
C MET A 1 -19.15 -7.35 6.91
N ILE A 2 -18.82 -7.35 5.62
CA ILE A 2 -18.45 -6.15 4.87
C ILE A 2 -19.64 -5.18 4.86
N ARG A 3 -19.42 -3.96 5.35
CA ARG A 3 -20.40 -2.88 5.29
C ARG A 3 -20.17 -2.07 4.01
N PHE A 4 -21.18 -2.05 3.16
CA PHE A 4 -21.15 -1.26 1.93
C PHE A 4 -21.68 0.16 2.16
N ILE A 5 -21.17 1.10 1.36
CA ILE A 5 -21.55 2.51 1.36
C ILE A 5 -23.04 2.61 1.07
N THR A 6 -23.73 3.48 1.80
CA THR A 6 -25.13 3.85 1.57
C THR A 6 -25.22 5.18 0.81
N PRO A 7 -26.32 5.43 0.07
CA PRO A 7 -26.50 6.70 -0.65
C PRO A 7 -26.48 7.95 0.23
N GLN A 8 -26.75 7.81 1.54
CA GLN A 8 -26.77 8.90 2.51
C GLN A 8 -25.36 9.29 2.99
N GLU A 9 -24.39 8.36 2.94
CA GLU A 9 -23.02 8.62 3.36
C GLU A 9 -22.28 9.43 2.30
N ASP A 10 -22.29 8.97 1.05
CA ASP A 10 -21.83 9.73 -0.10
C ASP A 10 -22.47 9.17 -1.39
N HIS A 11 -23.20 10.01 -2.11
CA HIS A 11 -23.93 9.57 -3.29
C HIS A 11 -22.99 9.16 -4.45
N ASN A 12 -21.88 9.86 -4.64
CA ASN A 12 -20.96 9.58 -5.75
C ASN A 12 -20.18 8.30 -5.49
N LEU A 13 -19.67 8.12 -4.26
CA LEU A 13 -18.98 6.89 -3.88
C LEU A 13 -19.93 5.68 -3.89
N TYR A 14 -21.18 5.87 -3.49
CA TYR A 14 -22.21 4.84 -3.62
C TYR A 14 -22.41 4.41 -5.08
N LEU A 15 -22.48 5.34 -6.03
CA LEU A 15 -22.64 5.01 -7.45
C LEU A 15 -21.42 4.25 -8.00
N GLU A 16 -20.20 4.64 -7.62
CA GLU A 16 -18.99 3.93 -8.03
C GLU A 16 -18.94 2.52 -7.43
N GLN A 17 -19.34 2.35 -6.17
CA GLN A 17 -19.50 1.04 -5.54
C GLN A 17 -20.46 0.14 -6.34
N GLN A 18 -21.64 0.64 -6.73
CA GLN A 18 -22.59 -0.15 -7.51
C GLN A 18 -21.99 -0.60 -8.86
N LYS A 19 -21.24 0.29 -9.52
CA LYS A 19 -20.53 -0.03 -10.76
C LYS A 19 -19.47 -1.11 -10.56
N LEU A 20 -18.66 -1.03 -9.50
CA LEU A 20 -17.64 -2.03 -9.17
C LEU A 20 -18.25 -3.40 -8.82
N LEU A 21 -19.35 -3.41 -8.06
CA LEU A 21 -20.10 -4.63 -7.74
C LEU A 21 -20.65 -5.29 -9.01
N ALA A 22 -21.30 -4.52 -9.89
CA ALA A 22 -21.80 -5.03 -11.17
C ALA A 22 -20.68 -5.57 -12.07
N GLN A 23 -19.50 -4.94 -12.07
CA GLN A 23 -18.32 -5.45 -12.78
C GLN A 23 -17.81 -6.78 -12.19
N ALA A 24 -17.75 -6.90 -10.86
CA ALA A 24 -17.35 -8.13 -10.19
C ALA A 24 -18.30 -9.30 -10.49
N GLU A 25 -19.60 -9.03 -10.60
CA GLU A 25 -20.61 -10.02 -10.98
C GLU A 25 -20.50 -10.42 -12.45
N ALA A 26 -20.35 -9.45 -13.35
CA ALA A 26 -20.31 -9.68 -14.79
C ALA A 26 -19.02 -10.37 -15.24
N GLN A 27 -17.89 -10.01 -14.65
CA GLN A 27 -16.57 -10.57 -14.95
C GLN A 27 -15.80 -10.84 -13.65
N PRO A 28 -15.96 -12.04 -13.07
CA PRO A 28 -15.29 -12.40 -11.82
C PRO A 28 -13.76 -12.24 -11.94
N GLY A 29 -13.20 -11.39 -11.11
CA GLY A 29 -11.77 -11.11 -11.06
C GLY A 29 -11.42 -10.24 -9.85
N PRO A 30 -10.12 -10.14 -9.52
CA PRO A 30 -9.69 -9.41 -8.33
C PRO A 30 -9.82 -7.88 -8.49
N GLU A 31 -9.66 -7.35 -9.70
CA GLU A 31 -9.52 -5.91 -9.94
C GLU A 31 -10.70 -5.08 -9.40
N PRO A 32 -11.99 -5.41 -9.68
CA PRO A 32 -13.09 -4.62 -9.13
C PRO A 32 -13.17 -4.68 -7.60
N LEU A 33 -12.79 -5.81 -6.99
CA LEU A 33 -12.81 -5.99 -5.54
C LEU A 33 -11.68 -5.24 -4.84
N LEU A 34 -10.48 -5.19 -5.46
CA LEU A 34 -9.37 -4.37 -4.97
C LEU A 34 -9.75 -2.89 -4.98
N ARG A 35 -10.33 -2.39 -6.08
CA ARG A 35 -10.82 -1.01 -6.19
C ARG A 35 -11.92 -0.71 -5.18
N LEU A 36 -12.82 -1.67 -4.97
CA LEU A 36 -13.89 -1.54 -3.99
C LEU A 36 -13.34 -1.46 -2.57
N ALA A 37 -12.30 -2.23 -2.22
CA ALA A 37 -11.65 -2.11 -0.92
C ALA A 37 -10.99 -0.73 -0.75
N LEU A 38 -10.31 -0.21 -1.77
CA LEU A 38 -9.75 1.14 -1.75
C LEU A 38 -10.83 2.22 -1.62
N LEU A 39 -12.01 2.00 -2.23
CA LEU A 39 -13.15 2.91 -2.11
C LEU A 39 -13.72 2.95 -0.69
N LEU A 40 -13.76 1.80 0.00
CA LEU A 40 -14.19 1.72 1.41
C LEU A 40 -13.21 2.44 2.34
N ASP A 41 -11.91 2.36 2.05
CA ASP A 41 -10.84 3.07 2.77
C ASP A 41 -10.83 4.59 2.46
N PHE A 42 -11.47 5.01 1.37
CA PHE A 42 -11.42 6.39 0.89
C PHE A 42 -12.25 7.35 1.76
N PRO A 43 -11.73 8.55 2.12
CA PRO A 43 -12.51 9.56 2.83
C PRO A 43 -13.73 10.04 2.02
N PRO A 44 -14.88 10.32 2.65
CA PRO A 44 -15.12 10.34 4.10
C PRO A 44 -15.53 8.97 4.69
N ILE A 45 -15.57 7.90 3.90
CA ILE A 45 -16.06 6.58 4.34
C ILE A 45 -15.14 5.98 5.39
N ALA A 46 -13.84 5.84 5.06
CA ALA A 46 -12.79 5.38 5.97
C ALA A 46 -13.17 4.12 6.78
N ASP A 47 -13.81 3.15 6.11
CA ASP A 47 -14.24 1.86 6.70
C ASP A 47 -13.13 0.81 6.53
N TYR A 48 -12.08 0.97 7.32
CA TYR A 48 -10.88 0.13 7.28
C TYR A 48 -11.19 -1.34 7.53
N GLU A 49 -12.11 -1.65 8.46
CA GLU A 49 -12.50 -3.02 8.80
C GLU A 49 -13.10 -3.75 7.59
N SER A 50 -14.06 -3.10 6.91
CA SER A 50 -14.69 -3.67 5.72
C SER A 50 -13.72 -3.78 4.55
N ALA A 51 -12.84 -2.80 4.37
CA ALA A 51 -11.77 -2.85 3.37
C ALA A 51 -10.82 -4.03 3.61
N ILE A 52 -10.34 -4.19 4.85
CA ILE A 52 -9.43 -5.29 5.24
C ILE A 52 -10.11 -6.65 5.06
N GLU A 53 -11.37 -6.80 5.46
CA GLU A 53 -12.13 -8.05 5.28
C GLU A 53 -12.28 -8.39 3.79
N LEU A 54 -12.62 -7.41 2.95
CA LEU A 54 -12.74 -7.60 1.50
C LEU A 54 -11.41 -7.96 0.84
N LEU A 55 -10.30 -7.33 1.24
CA LEU A 55 -8.96 -7.65 0.74
C LEU A 55 -8.57 -9.08 1.11
N TRP A 56 -8.85 -9.52 2.34
CA TRP A 56 -8.58 -10.90 2.73
C TRP A 56 -9.40 -11.90 1.91
N GLN A 57 -10.69 -11.65 1.69
CA GLN A 57 -11.53 -12.50 0.85
C GLN A 57 -11.04 -12.54 -0.61
N THR A 58 -10.60 -11.39 -1.14
CA THR A 58 -10.04 -11.28 -2.50
C THR A 58 -8.77 -12.13 -2.64
N TRP A 59 -7.88 -12.11 -1.64
CA TRP A 59 -6.71 -12.99 -1.62
C TRP A 59 -7.10 -14.47 -1.59
N LEU A 60 -8.04 -14.86 -0.71
CA LEU A 60 -8.48 -16.26 -0.61
C LEU A 60 -9.07 -16.79 -1.93
N GLN A 61 -9.78 -15.94 -2.67
CA GLN A 61 -10.44 -16.34 -3.91
C GLN A 61 -9.51 -16.32 -5.13
N PHE A 62 -8.67 -15.29 -5.27
CA PHE A 62 -7.92 -15.05 -6.52
C PHE A 62 -6.40 -15.18 -6.36
N HIS A 63 -5.90 -15.24 -5.12
CA HIS A 63 -4.48 -15.27 -4.80
C HIS A 63 -3.71 -14.07 -5.40
N ASP A 64 -4.37 -12.92 -5.49
CA ASP A 64 -3.76 -11.68 -5.96
C ASP A 64 -2.94 -11.05 -4.83
N ALA A 65 -1.62 -10.99 -5.02
CA ALA A 65 -0.70 -10.46 -4.01
C ALA A 65 -0.99 -8.99 -3.63
N ARG A 66 -1.61 -8.20 -4.53
CA ARG A 66 -1.96 -6.80 -4.25
C ARG A 66 -2.96 -6.71 -3.11
N ALA A 67 -3.90 -7.65 -3.00
CA ALA A 67 -4.83 -7.71 -1.87
C ALA A 67 -4.10 -7.83 -0.52
N VAL A 68 -3.06 -8.66 -0.46
CA VAL A 68 -2.28 -8.87 0.76
C VAL A 68 -1.51 -7.61 1.15
N LEU A 69 -0.91 -6.94 0.17
CA LEU A 69 -0.12 -5.74 0.37
C LEU A 69 -0.99 -4.56 0.82
N LEU A 70 -2.12 -4.35 0.17
CA LEU A 70 -3.07 -3.31 0.54
C LEU A 70 -3.63 -3.56 1.94
N GLY A 71 -4.05 -4.79 2.26
CA GLY A 71 -4.60 -5.10 3.58
C GLY A 71 -3.58 -4.93 4.71
N ALA A 72 -2.32 -5.30 4.46
CA ALA A 72 -1.22 -5.07 5.38
C ALA A 72 -0.94 -3.57 5.57
N TYR A 73 -0.99 -2.78 4.50
CA TYR A 73 -0.80 -1.34 4.56
C TYR A 73 -1.91 -0.63 5.33
N THR A 74 -3.19 -0.95 5.04
CA THR A 74 -4.34 -0.38 5.76
C THR A 74 -4.24 -0.65 7.26
N GLY A 75 -3.90 -1.87 7.68
CA GLY A 75 -3.71 -2.19 9.10
C GLY A 75 -2.53 -1.43 9.76
N LEU A 76 -1.46 -1.15 9.03
CA LEU A 76 -0.38 -0.29 9.52
C LEU A 76 -0.82 1.16 9.68
N MET A 77 -1.58 1.70 8.73
CA MET A 77 -2.06 3.09 8.74
C MET A 77 -3.09 3.35 9.85
N GLU A 78 -3.91 2.36 10.17
CA GLU A 78 -4.83 2.39 11.31
C GLU A 78 -4.10 2.35 12.68
N GLY A 79 -2.81 1.97 12.68
CA GLY A 79 -2.01 1.81 13.89
C GLY A 79 -2.19 0.47 14.61
N ALA A 80 -3.11 -0.38 14.15
CA ALA A 80 -3.32 -1.74 14.66
C ALA A 80 -2.21 -2.72 14.25
N GLY A 81 -1.43 -2.36 13.22
CA GLY A 81 -0.38 -3.19 12.65
C GLY A 81 -0.91 -4.20 11.62
N ILE A 82 0.02 -4.96 11.03
CA ILE A 82 -0.34 -5.97 10.03
C ILE A 82 -1.06 -7.14 10.73
N GLY A 83 -2.30 -7.42 10.32
CA GLY A 83 -3.06 -8.58 10.79
C GLY A 83 -2.32 -9.90 10.57
N ALA A 84 -2.48 -10.85 11.49
CA ALA A 84 -1.70 -12.10 11.51
C ALA A 84 -1.75 -12.88 10.19
N SER A 85 -2.92 -12.94 9.55
CA SER A 85 -3.12 -13.64 8.28
C SER A 85 -2.31 -13.01 7.14
N PHE A 86 -2.34 -11.69 7.01
CA PHE A 86 -1.52 -10.97 6.03
C PHE A 86 -0.03 -11.11 6.34
N SER A 87 0.35 -10.98 7.61
CA SER A 87 1.74 -11.12 8.07
C SER A 87 2.32 -12.48 7.71
N ALA A 88 1.56 -13.57 7.88
CA ALA A 88 1.98 -14.92 7.50
C ALA A 88 2.29 -15.02 5.99
N VAL A 89 1.37 -14.53 5.14
CA VAL A 89 1.56 -14.55 3.68
C VAL A 89 2.76 -13.69 3.26
N LEU A 90 2.98 -12.54 3.90
CA LEU A 90 4.15 -11.70 3.64
C LEU A 90 5.46 -12.37 4.08
N GLN A 91 5.46 -13.12 5.19
CA GLN A 91 6.63 -13.85 5.68
C GLN A 91 7.05 -14.97 4.72
N ASP A 92 6.08 -15.59 4.04
CA ASP A 92 6.34 -16.54 2.94
C ASP A 92 6.93 -15.87 1.69
N GLY A 93 6.98 -14.53 1.66
CA GLY A 93 7.75 -13.74 0.73
C GLY A 93 7.11 -13.54 -0.64
N LEU A 94 5.84 -13.91 -0.82
CA LEU A 94 5.09 -13.74 -2.07
C LEU A 94 5.86 -14.29 -3.30
N SER A 95 6.44 -15.48 -3.18
CA SER A 95 7.41 -16.03 -4.15
C SER A 95 6.96 -16.08 -5.61
N GLN A 96 5.64 -16.15 -5.86
CA GLN A 96 5.04 -16.17 -7.20
C GLN A 96 4.70 -14.76 -7.75
N ALA A 97 4.79 -13.72 -6.91
CA ALA A 97 4.47 -12.36 -7.30
C ALA A 97 5.65 -11.69 -8.02
N ALA A 98 5.37 -10.63 -8.77
CA ALA A 98 6.40 -9.82 -9.40
C ALA A 98 7.37 -9.21 -8.36
N PRO A 99 8.65 -8.94 -8.72
CA PRO A 99 9.64 -8.40 -7.79
C PRO A 99 9.20 -7.13 -7.05
N LYS A 100 8.46 -6.23 -7.72
CA LYS A 100 7.89 -5.01 -7.09
C LYS A 100 6.96 -5.34 -5.92
N LEU A 101 6.09 -6.35 -6.07
CA LEU A 101 5.15 -6.76 -5.03
C LEU A 101 5.88 -7.46 -3.87
N GLN A 102 6.88 -8.29 -4.18
CA GLN A 102 7.75 -8.88 -3.15
C GLN A 102 8.53 -7.79 -2.37
N ALA A 103 9.03 -6.77 -3.07
CA ALA A 103 9.72 -5.65 -2.46
C ALA A 103 8.79 -4.85 -1.52
N CYS A 104 7.55 -4.60 -1.95
CA CYS A 104 6.52 -3.98 -1.12
C CYS A 104 6.23 -4.81 0.13
N GLY A 105 6.09 -6.13 0.01
CA GLY A 105 5.86 -7.02 1.14
C GLY A 105 7.01 -6.99 2.16
N ALA A 106 8.25 -7.03 1.68
CA ALA A 106 9.42 -6.90 2.54
C ALA A 106 9.46 -5.54 3.26
N TYR A 107 9.12 -4.46 2.56
CA TYR A 107 9.04 -3.12 3.15
C TYR A 107 7.97 -3.03 4.25
N LEU A 108 6.75 -3.53 4.01
CA LEU A 108 5.67 -3.51 5.00
C LEU A 108 6.02 -4.31 6.26
N LEU A 109 6.66 -5.47 6.13
CA LEU A 109 7.18 -6.23 7.27
C LEU A 109 8.25 -5.45 8.04
N ALA A 110 9.15 -4.74 7.35
CA ALA A 110 10.14 -3.88 8.01
C ALA A 110 9.44 -2.79 8.83
N LYS A 111 8.40 -2.16 8.27
CA LYS A 111 7.62 -1.12 8.92
C LYS A 111 6.90 -1.63 10.17
N GLN A 112 6.27 -2.80 10.09
CA GLN A 112 5.65 -3.47 11.24
C GLN A 112 6.66 -3.68 12.37
N ILE A 113 7.88 -4.15 12.06
CA ILE A 113 8.93 -4.35 13.09
C ILE A 113 9.34 -3.03 13.73
N GLN A 114 9.52 -1.98 12.92
CA GLN A 114 9.91 -0.65 13.41
C GLN A 114 8.82 -0.01 14.30
N MET A 115 7.54 -0.25 14.01
CA MET A 115 6.44 0.32 14.80
C MET A 115 6.34 -0.28 16.21
N TRP A 116 6.72 -1.55 16.40
CA TRP A 116 6.49 -2.28 17.66
C TRP A 116 7.77 -2.61 18.44
N SER A 117 8.95 -2.35 17.87
CA SER A 117 10.21 -2.76 18.49
C SER A 117 11.19 -1.62 18.65
N THR A 118 11.62 -1.39 19.88
CA THR A 118 12.75 -0.52 20.23
C THR A 118 14.12 -1.20 20.04
N GLY A 119 14.19 -2.45 19.55
CA GLY A 119 15.44 -3.23 19.53
C GLY A 119 15.67 -4.20 18.35
N LYS A 120 14.68 -4.47 17.48
CA LYS A 120 14.82 -5.39 16.33
C LYS A 120 15.34 -4.70 15.05
N THR A 121 16.32 -3.82 15.20
CA THR A 121 16.84 -2.98 14.10
C THR A 121 17.48 -3.81 12.97
N ALA A 122 18.13 -4.93 13.29
CA ALA A 122 18.81 -5.77 12.29
C ALA A 122 17.83 -6.46 11.31
N GLN A 123 16.71 -7.00 11.82
CA GLN A 123 15.72 -7.66 10.97
C GLN A 123 15.01 -6.66 10.05
N ALA A 124 14.62 -5.49 10.58
CA ALA A 124 14.06 -4.41 9.77
C ALA A 124 15.05 -3.94 8.69
N THR A 125 16.33 -3.79 9.05
CA THR A 125 17.40 -3.43 8.09
C THR A 125 17.51 -4.46 6.96
N ALA A 126 17.55 -5.75 7.27
CA ALA A 126 17.66 -6.80 6.26
C ALA A 126 16.44 -6.84 5.31
N LEU A 127 15.24 -6.57 5.85
CA LEU A 127 14.02 -6.49 5.04
C LEU A 127 14.01 -5.26 4.12
N LEU A 128 14.51 -4.11 4.60
CA LEU A 128 14.68 -2.92 3.77
C LEU A 128 15.70 -3.16 2.65
N GLU A 129 16.83 -3.79 2.95
CA GLU A 129 17.84 -4.16 1.94
C GLU A 129 17.28 -5.16 0.93
N ARG A 130 16.49 -6.15 1.37
CA ARG A 130 15.79 -7.08 0.49
C ARG A 130 14.80 -6.35 -0.42
N SER A 131 14.04 -5.40 0.12
CA SER A 131 13.10 -4.58 -0.66
C SER A 131 13.83 -3.82 -1.78
N ILE A 132 14.92 -3.14 -1.44
CA ILE A 132 15.78 -2.40 -2.39
C ILE A 132 16.39 -3.35 -3.43
N PHE A 133 16.86 -4.53 -3.02
CA PHE A 133 17.44 -5.51 -3.94
C PHE A 133 16.41 -6.01 -4.97
N LEU A 134 15.19 -6.31 -4.51
CA LEU A 134 14.11 -6.80 -5.36
C LEU A 134 13.57 -5.71 -6.29
N CYS A 135 13.53 -4.46 -5.83
CA CYS A 135 13.09 -3.32 -6.61
C CYS A 135 13.95 -2.07 -6.27
N PRO A 136 15.03 -1.84 -7.04
CA PRO A 136 15.96 -0.74 -6.80
C PRO A 136 15.38 0.66 -7.04
N ASP A 137 14.23 0.75 -7.70
CA ASP A 137 13.57 2.01 -8.01
C ASP A 137 12.58 2.46 -6.93
N THR A 138 12.50 1.74 -5.81
CA THR A 138 11.77 2.19 -4.63
C THR A 138 12.42 3.41 -3.98
N VAL A 139 11.64 4.19 -3.24
CA VAL A 139 12.11 5.41 -2.56
C VAL A 139 12.01 5.23 -1.05
N THR A 140 10.84 4.85 -0.55
CA THR A 140 10.57 4.73 0.89
C THR A 140 11.53 3.77 1.62
N PRO A 141 11.87 2.59 1.06
CA PRO A 141 12.86 1.70 1.68
C PRO A 141 14.24 2.33 1.88
N TYR A 142 14.72 3.14 0.91
CA TYR A 142 16.00 3.86 1.06
C TYR A 142 15.94 4.89 2.18
N LEU A 143 14.83 5.62 2.31
CA LEU A 143 14.66 6.65 3.32
C LEU A 143 14.61 6.05 4.73
N GLU A 144 13.87 4.97 4.91
CA GLU A 144 13.84 4.26 6.19
C GLU A 144 15.20 3.64 6.52
N LEU A 145 15.91 3.10 5.52
CA LEU A 145 17.27 2.57 5.72
C LEU A 145 18.26 3.68 6.11
N ALA A 146 18.12 4.89 5.54
CA ALA A 146 18.96 6.04 5.85
C ALA A 146 18.83 6.46 7.32
N ARG A 147 17.65 6.30 7.92
CA ARG A 147 17.42 6.54 9.37
C ARG A 147 18.15 5.51 10.23
N LEU A 148 18.26 4.27 9.77
CA LEU A 148 18.94 3.18 10.49
C LEU A 148 20.46 3.15 10.27
N ARG A 149 20.99 3.83 9.23
CA ARG A 149 22.41 3.82 8.87
C ARG A 149 23.01 5.23 8.79
N PRO A 150 23.34 5.87 9.94
CA PRO A 150 23.87 7.24 9.97
C PRO A 150 25.11 7.46 9.09
N ARG A 151 25.99 6.46 8.98
CA ARG A 151 27.22 6.54 8.16
C ARG A 151 26.95 6.55 6.65
N GLN A 152 25.85 5.99 6.19
CA GLN A 152 25.46 5.92 4.77
C GLN A 152 24.29 6.85 4.44
N ARG A 153 23.82 7.61 5.43
CA ARG A 153 22.58 8.39 5.35
C ARG A 153 22.53 9.28 4.12
N GLN A 154 23.57 10.08 3.89
CA GLN A 154 23.59 11.02 2.77
C GLN A 154 23.46 10.32 1.42
N THR A 155 24.24 9.27 1.18
CA THR A 155 24.19 8.50 -0.07
C THR A 155 22.83 7.83 -0.28
N LEU A 156 22.20 7.33 0.78
CA LEU A 156 20.87 6.72 0.71
C LEU A 156 19.77 7.76 0.42
N LEU A 157 19.84 8.94 1.04
CA LEU A 157 18.92 10.05 0.76
C LEU A 157 19.07 10.58 -0.66
N GLU A 158 20.30 10.73 -1.14
CA GLU A 158 20.59 11.12 -2.53
C GLU A 158 20.10 10.06 -3.53
N THR A 159 20.28 8.78 -3.22
CA THR A 159 19.75 7.70 -4.05
C THR A 159 18.22 7.79 -4.12
N ALA A 160 17.55 7.88 -2.97
CA ALA A 160 16.09 8.02 -2.90
C ALA A 160 15.56 9.19 -3.73
N ARG A 161 16.24 10.37 -3.70
CA ARG A 161 15.92 11.54 -4.53
C ARG A 161 15.84 11.20 -6.02
N THR A 162 16.81 10.45 -6.51
CA THR A 162 16.88 10.08 -7.94
C THR A 162 15.87 9.02 -8.36
N LYS A 163 15.20 8.37 -7.40
CA LYS A 163 14.24 7.30 -7.65
C LYS A 163 12.79 7.75 -7.68
N VAL A 164 12.49 8.97 -7.20
CA VAL A 164 11.15 9.56 -7.31
C VAL A 164 10.82 9.75 -8.79
N GLN A 165 9.79 9.07 -9.27
CA GLN A 165 9.37 9.15 -10.68
C GLN A 165 8.32 10.23 -10.90
N ARG A 166 7.43 10.42 -9.92
CA ARG A 166 6.35 11.38 -10.02
C ARG A 166 6.00 12.00 -8.68
N VAL A 167 5.80 13.32 -8.70
CA VAL A 167 5.27 14.08 -7.57
C VAL A 167 3.98 14.75 -8.04
N TYR A 168 2.88 14.49 -7.35
CA TYR A 168 1.59 15.11 -7.60
C TYR A 168 1.39 16.33 -6.70
N SER A 169 1.09 17.47 -7.30
CA SER A 169 0.56 18.62 -6.57
C SER A 169 -0.86 18.35 -6.07
N VAL A 170 -1.28 19.10 -5.04
CA VAL A 170 -2.64 18.99 -4.48
C VAL A 170 -3.70 19.21 -5.56
N ALA A 171 -3.53 20.24 -6.40
CA ALA A 171 -4.46 20.53 -7.50
C ALA A 171 -4.55 19.41 -8.54
N GLN A 172 -3.46 18.66 -8.76
CA GLN A 172 -3.49 17.49 -9.64
C GLN A 172 -4.29 16.35 -9.02
N LEU A 173 -4.14 16.10 -7.71
CA LEU A 173 -4.90 15.06 -7.01
C LEU A 173 -6.39 15.39 -6.96
N GLU A 174 -6.75 16.65 -6.68
CA GLU A 174 -8.14 17.12 -6.67
C GLU A 174 -8.81 17.01 -8.05
N GLY A 175 -8.03 17.12 -9.13
CA GLY A 175 -8.52 16.99 -10.50
C GLY A 175 -8.51 15.56 -11.05
N MET A 176 -8.03 14.57 -10.30
CA MET A 176 -7.98 13.18 -10.77
C MET A 176 -9.37 12.55 -10.79
N PRO A 177 -9.67 11.72 -11.81
CA PRO A 177 -10.86 10.89 -11.76
C PRO A 177 -10.75 9.88 -10.62
N LEU A 178 -11.88 9.59 -9.97
CA LEU A 178 -11.95 8.66 -8.85
C LEU A 178 -11.35 7.29 -9.23
N GLU A 179 -11.58 6.81 -10.45
CA GLU A 179 -11.02 5.54 -10.90
C GLU A 179 -9.49 5.49 -10.94
N ALA A 180 -8.83 6.63 -11.13
CA ALA A 180 -7.38 6.72 -11.03
C ALA A 180 -6.93 6.68 -9.57
N LEU A 181 -7.63 7.40 -8.69
CA LEU A 181 -7.35 7.40 -7.24
C LEU A 181 -7.54 6.01 -6.60
N LEU A 182 -8.42 5.19 -7.17
CA LEU A 182 -8.68 3.82 -6.72
C LEU A 182 -7.79 2.76 -7.41
N SER A 183 -6.70 3.15 -8.06
CA SER A 183 -5.81 2.21 -8.75
C SER A 183 -4.98 1.39 -7.75
N PRO A 184 -5.11 0.05 -7.71
CA PRO A 184 -4.31 -0.79 -6.81
C PRO A 184 -2.82 -0.67 -7.07
N ASP A 185 -2.42 -0.62 -8.34
CA ASP A 185 -1.00 -0.53 -8.72
C ASP A 185 -0.40 0.83 -8.35
N GLN A 186 -1.17 1.91 -8.50
CA GLN A 186 -0.74 3.25 -8.11
C GLN A 186 -0.58 3.36 -6.59
N MET A 187 -1.49 2.75 -5.82
CA MET A 187 -1.38 2.70 -4.36
C MET A 187 -0.11 1.93 -3.92
N ILE A 188 0.24 0.83 -4.60
CA ILE A 188 1.51 0.13 -4.35
C ILE A 188 2.72 1.02 -4.67
N ASP A 189 2.66 1.78 -5.76
CA ASP A 189 3.72 2.73 -6.12
C ASP A 189 3.85 3.85 -5.10
N GLU A 190 2.74 4.31 -4.50
CA GLU A 190 2.74 5.28 -3.39
C GLU A 190 3.33 4.70 -2.10
N ILE A 191 2.97 3.46 -1.73
CA ILE A 191 3.55 2.75 -0.57
C ILE A 191 5.08 2.68 -0.70
N LEU A 192 5.58 2.42 -1.91
CA LEU A 192 7.02 2.37 -2.21
C LEU A 192 7.65 3.74 -2.44
N GLY A 193 6.86 4.81 -2.48
CA GLY A 193 7.29 6.20 -2.68
C GLY A 193 7.76 6.52 -4.10
N ILE A 194 7.48 5.64 -5.07
CA ILE A 194 7.83 5.81 -6.49
C ILE A 194 7.04 6.98 -7.08
N GLU A 195 5.76 7.02 -6.74
CA GLU A 195 4.87 8.16 -6.91
C GLU A 195 4.51 8.72 -5.53
N CYS A 196 4.48 10.04 -5.37
CA CYS A 196 4.10 10.65 -4.10
C CYS A 196 3.36 11.98 -4.30
N SER A 197 2.71 12.47 -3.25
CA SER A 197 2.11 13.81 -3.24
C SER A 197 3.12 14.82 -2.70
N GLU A 198 3.00 16.10 -3.08
CA GLU A 198 3.80 17.18 -2.48
C GLU A 198 3.69 17.24 -0.94
N ILE A 199 2.56 16.76 -0.40
CA ILE A 199 2.30 16.66 1.05
C ILE A 199 3.13 15.53 1.67
N THR A 200 3.25 14.41 0.95
CA THR A 200 3.95 13.20 1.40
C THR A 200 5.38 13.11 0.88
N VAL A 201 5.86 14.11 0.13
CA VAL A 201 7.28 14.20 -0.27
C VAL A 201 8.09 14.02 1.00
N PRO A 202 8.85 12.93 1.10
CA PRO A 202 9.66 12.69 2.27
C PRO A 202 10.58 13.89 2.43
N GLU A 203 10.84 14.35 3.66
CA GLU A 203 11.72 15.50 3.94
C GLU A 203 13.12 15.25 3.37
N ILE A 204 13.23 15.53 2.08
CA ILE A 204 14.36 15.36 1.20
C ILE A 204 14.94 16.78 0.97
N LYS A 205 14.79 17.65 1.96
CA LYS A 205 15.51 18.92 2.04
C LYS A 205 16.85 18.64 2.68
#